data_AF-A0AAU1FKP6-F1
#
_entry.id   AF-A0AAU1FKP6-F1
#
_cell.length_a   1.000
_cell.length_b   1.000
_cell.length_c   1.000
_cell.angle_alpha   90.00
_cell.angle_beta   90.00
_cell.angle_gamma   90.00
#
_symmetry.space_group_name_H-M   'P 1'
#
loop_
_entity.id
_entity.type
_entity.pdbx_description
1 polymer ?
#
loop_
_entity_poly.entity_id
_entity_poly.type
_entity_poly.pdbx_seq_one_letter_code
_entity_poly.pdbx_strand_id
1 'polypeptide(L)'
;MAKVRLSNDTDEILALWIEPLGEDRWMKPGEQFTVVAGDSEPAPADDVPFDVAFHDQGVSVWVNVGYEAVVYDRSGAELDCGHQRPLEVLRSWTESAEAAATRSETRPDFSPSLRESMHKTASNMRDQLTTAEAAAFRGAGNCATSPHRPADDTQPGGLGAEPPGTGWDG
;
A
#
# COMPACT_ATOMS: atom_id res chain seq x y z
N MET A 1 2.62 -14.04 -19.61
CA MET A 1 2.53 -13.89 -18.14
C MET A 1 1.09 -13.75 -17.70
N ALA A 2 0.69 -14.55 -16.71
CA ALA A 2 -0.60 -14.42 -16.06
C ALA A 2 -0.64 -13.15 -15.20
N LYS A 3 -1.83 -12.57 -15.04
CA LYS A 3 -2.04 -11.36 -14.24
C LYS A 3 -3.31 -11.48 -13.40
N VAL A 4 -3.28 -10.97 -12.18
CA VAL A 4 -4.47 -10.76 -11.35
C VAL A 4 -4.51 -9.31 -10.88
N ARG A 5 -5.70 -8.73 -10.89
CA ARG A 5 -5.93 -7.35 -10.46
C ARG A 5 -6.81 -7.36 -9.22
N LEU A 6 -6.39 -6.59 -8.22
CA LEU A 6 -7.08 -6.44 -6.96
C LEU A 6 -7.42 -4.96 -6.76
N SER A 7 -8.64 -4.69 -6.32
CA SER A 7 -9.10 -3.35 -5.95
C SER A 7 -9.42 -3.36 -4.46
N ASN A 8 -8.98 -2.33 -3.74
CA ASN A 8 -9.43 -2.08 -2.38
C ASN A 8 -10.64 -1.16 -2.42
N ASP A 9 -11.84 -1.73 -2.46
CA ASP A 9 -13.11 -0.98 -2.42
C ASP A 9 -13.64 -0.78 -0.99
N THR A 10 -12.80 -1.04 0.03
CA THR A 10 -13.12 -0.79 1.44
C THR A 10 -12.67 0.62 1.86
N ASP A 11 -13.10 1.05 3.04
CA ASP A 11 -12.68 2.30 3.68
C ASP A 11 -11.41 2.16 4.55
N GLU A 12 -10.86 0.95 4.64
CA GLU A 12 -9.66 0.63 5.41
C GLU A 12 -8.45 0.37 4.50
N ILE A 13 -7.24 0.47 5.08
CA ILE A 13 -6.03 0.02 4.39
C ILE A 13 -5.97 -1.52 4.40
N LEU A 14 -5.69 -2.13 3.25
CA LEU A 14 -5.61 -3.59 3.13
C LEU A 14 -4.18 -4.04 2.82
N ALA A 15 -3.70 -5.03 3.56
CA ALA A 15 -2.46 -5.72 3.20
C ALA A 15 -2.72 -6.67 2.02
N LEU A 16 -1.78 -6.68 1.07
CA LEU A 16 -1.64 -7.65 0.00
C LEU A 16 -0.35 -8.43 0.24
N TRP A 17 -0.48 -9.73 0.47
CA TRP A 17 0.64 -10.66 0.63
C TRP A 17 0.88 -11.43 -0.67
N ILE A 18 2.13 -11.49 -1.10
CA ILE A 18 2.60 -12.30 -2.22
C ILE A 18 3.27 -13.54 -1.63
N GLU A 19 2.59 -14.67 -1.78
CA GLU A 19 3.02 -15.97 -1.27
C GLU A 19 3.65 -16.82 -2.39
N PRO A 20 4.66 -17.65 -2.09
CA PRO A 20 5.16 -18.02 -0.75
C PRO A 20 6.28 -17.12 -0.19
N LEU A 21 6.58 -15.99 -0.84
CA LEU A 21 7.71 -15.13 -0.46
C LEU A 21 7.45 -14.30 0.80
N GLY A 22 6.20 -14.25 1.30
CA GLY A 22 5.81 -13.46 2.46
C GLY A 22 5.97 -11.95 2.24
N GLU A 23 5.87 -11.53 0.97
CA GLU A 23 6.15 -10.17 0.53
C GLU A 23 4.88 -9.30 0.60
N ASP A 24 4.92 -8.14 1.27
CA ASP A 24 3.70 -7.34 1.50
C ASP A 24 3.67 -6.02 0.72
N ARG A 25 2.47 -5.58 0.33
CA ARG A 25 2.16 -4.19 -0.08
C ARG A 25 0.83 -3.78 0.53
N TRP A 26 0.61 -2.49 0.75
CA TRP A 26 -0.58 -2.00 1.43
C TRP A 26 -1.37 -1.06 0.53
N MET A 27 -2.62 -1.42 0.29
CA MET A 27 -3.54 -0.71 -0.58
C MET A 27 -4.39 0.25 0.24
N LYS A 28 -4.33 1.55 -0.02
CA LYS A 28 -5.27 2.51 0.55
C LYS A 28 -6.68 2.32 -0.05
N PRO A 29 -7.73 2.83 0.62
CA PRO A 29 -9.07 2.91 0.06
C PRO A 29 -9.08 3.45 -1.36
N GLY A 30 -9.72 2.73 -2.28
CA GLY A 30 -9.86 3.07 -3.70
C GLY A 30 -8.63 2.78 -4.57
N GLU A 31 -7.53 2.25 -4.01
CA GLU A 31 -6.36 1.83 -4.79
C GLU A 31 -6.56 0.49 -5.50
N GLN A 32 -5.74 0.26 -6.52
CA GLN A 32 -5.76 -0.96 -7.31
C GLN A 32 -4.33 -1.37 -7.62
N PHE A 33 -4.02 -2.64 -7.37
CA PHE A 33 -2.76 -3.25 -7.74
C PHE A 33 -2.96 -4.35 -8.78
N THR A 34 -1.97 -4.54 -9.64
CA THR A 34 -1.90 -5.64 -10.61
C THR A 34 -0.68 -6.50 -10.26
N VAL A 35 -0.91 -7.75 -9.93
CA VAL A 35 0.14 -8.76 -9.71
C VAL A 35 0.38 -9.48 -11.03
N VAL A 36 1.64 -9.55 -11.45
CA VAL A 36 2.09 -10.22 -12.67
C VAL A 36 3.03 -11.34 -12.26
N ALA A 37 2.68 -12.59 -12.59
CA ALA A 37 3.56 -13.71 -12.33
C ALA A 37 4.82 -13.62 -13.21
N GLY A 38 5.96 -13.96 -12.62
CA GLY A 38 7.26 -13.95 -13.28
C GLY A 38 7.34 -14.89 -14.47
N ASP A 39 8.37 -14.69 -15.29
CA ASP A 39 8.62 -15.52 -16.47
C ASP A 39 9.04 -16.93 -16.03
N SER A 40 8.16 -17.89 -16.29
CA SER A 40 8.46 -19.31 -16.26
C SER A 40 8.02 -19.94 -17.58
N GLU A 41 8.58 -21.12 -17.90
CA GLU A 41 8.04 -21.99 -18.95
C GLU A 41 6.51 -21.99 -18.87
N PRO A 42 5.79 -21.96 -20.01
CA PRO A 42 4.34 -21.90 -20.00
C PRO A 42 3.83 -23.06 -19.15
N ALA A 43 3.22 -22.69 -18.02
CA ALA A 43 2.55 -23.66 -17.16
C ALA A 43 1.55 -24.45 -18.03
N PRO A 44 1.38 -25.76 -17.78
CA PRO A 44 0.31 -26.54 -18.38
C PRO A 44 -0.99 -25.73 -18.45
N ALA A 45 -1.74 -25.84 -19.54
CA ALA A 45 -2.94 -25.03 -19.77
C ALA A 45 -4.01 -25.15 -18.66
N ASP A 46 -3.90 -26.15 -17.80
CA ASP A 46 -4.79 -26.44 -16.69
C ASP A 46 -4.31 -25.86 -15.34
N ASP A 47 -3.13 -25.24 -15.28
CA ASP A 47 -2.62 -24.65 -14.04
C ASP A 47 -3.33 -23.33 -13.71
N VAL A 48 -3.74 -23.19 -12.46
CA VAL A 48 -4.29 -21.94 -11.92
C VAL A 48 -3.11 -21.06 -11.49
N PRO A 49 -2.83 -19.94 -12.17
CA PRO A 49 -1.61 -19.16 -11.93
C PRO A 49 -1.58 -18.48 -10.56
N PHE A 50 -2.76 -18.24 -9.98
CA PHE A 50 -2.90 -17.60 -8.67
C PHE A 50 -4.02 -18.25 -7.86
N ASP A 51 -3.76 -18.53 -6.58
CA ASP A 51 -4.82 -18.69 -5.59
C ASP A 51 -4.97 -17.39 -4.80
N VAL A 52 -6.21 -16.92 -4.62
CA VAL A 52 -6.50 -15.68 -3.91
C VAL A 52 -7.35 -15.98 -2.69
N ALA A 53 -6.84 -15.65 -1.51
CA ALA A 53 -7.52 -15.83 -0.24
C ALA A 53 -7.74 -14.47 0.45
N PHE A 54 -8.98 -14.19 0.83
CA PHE A 54 -9.33 -13.04 1.65
C PHE A 54 -9.41 -13.45 3.12
N HIS A 55 -8.86 -12.64 4.00
CA HIS A 55 -8.86 -12.86 5.43
C HIS A 55 -8.94 -11.53 6.19
N ASP A 56 -9.09 -11.60 7.52
CA ASP A 56 -9.22 -10.44 8.40
C ASP A 56 -8.01 -9.48 8.36
N GLN A 57 -6.83 -10.01 8.02
CA GLN A 57 -5.59 -9.23 7.87
C GLN A 57 -5.35 -8.72 6.44
N GLY A 58 -6.21 -9.02 5.46
CA GLY A 58 -6.07 -8.56 4.07
C GLY A 58 -6.30 -9.64 3.01
N VAL A 59 -5.47 -9.61 1.97
CA VAL A 59 -5.54 -10.52 0.82
C VAL A 59 -4.19 -11.22 0.67
N SER A 60 -4.21 -12.54 0.52
CA SER A 60 -3.04 -13.33 0.13
C SER A 60 -3.20 -13.79 -1.32
N VAL A 61 -2.18 -13.57 -2.13
CA VAL A 61 -2.06 -14.07 -3.51
C VAL A 61 -0.93 -15.08 -3.55
N TRP A 62 -1.29 -16.35 -3.67
CA TRP A 62 -0.33 -17.42 -3.89
C TRP A 62 0.04 -17.49 -5.37
N VAL A 63 1.33 -17.37 -5.68
CA VAL A 63 1.83 -17.40 -7.05
C VAL A 63 2.28 -18.81 -7.38
N ASN A 64 1.46 -19.54 -8.16
CA ASN A 64 1.70 -20.95 -8.47
C ASN A 64 2.63 -21.17 -9.66
N VAL A 65 2.87 -20.12 -10.47
CA VAL A 65 3.68 -20.17 -11.69
C VAL A 65 4.82 -19.18 -11.59
N GLY A 66 6.05 -19.63 -11.85
CA GLY A 66 7.26 -18.82 -11.75
C GLY A 66 7.74 -18.50 -10.33
N TYR A 67 6.91 -18.73 -9.30
CA TYR A 67 7.19 -18.50 -7.86
C TYR A 67 7.59 -17.07 -7.45
N GLU A 68 7.81 -16.19 -8.43
CA GLU A 68 8.07 -14.76 -8.27
C GLU A 68 6.91 -13.97 -8.90
N ALA A 69 6.66 -12.77 -8.38
CA ALA A 69 5.71 -11.85 -8.99
C ALA A 69 6.15 -10.40 -8.83
N VAL A 70 5.76 -9.60 -9.79
CA VAL A 70 5.94 -8.14 -9.76
C VAL A 70 4.58 -7.49 -9.55
N VAL A 71 4.52 -6.50 -8.66
CA VAL A 71 3.29 -5.79 -8.32
C VAL A 71 3.35 -4.38 -8.88
N TYR A 72 2.29 -3.96 -9.58
CA TYR A 72 2.18 -2.64 -10.18
C TYR A 72 0.97 -1.88 -9.63
N ASP A 73 1.09 -0.56 -9.50
CA ASP A 73 -0.06 0.32 -9.22
C ASP A 73 -0.94 0.55 -10.47
N ARG A 74 -2.00 1.35 -10.32
CA ARG A 74 -2.90 1.71 -11.43
C ARG A 74 -2.21 2.45 -12.57
N SER A 75 -1.15 3.20 -12.30
CA SER A 75 -0.37 3.93 -13.30
C SER A 75 0.60 3.03 -14.07
N GLY A 76 0.86 1.83 -13.55
CA GLY A 76 1.84 0.89 -14.07
C GLY A 76 3.22 1.02 -13.42
N ALA A 77 3.35 1.76 -12.31
CA ALA A 77 4.59 1.83 -11.55
C ALA A 77 4.77 0.57 -10.70
N GLU A 78 5.97 0.02 -10.68
CA GLU A 78 6.32 -1.14 -9.85
C GLU A 78 6.37 -0.76 -8.36
N LEU A 79 5.89 -1.67 -7.51
CA LEU A 79 5.77 -1.48 -6.08
C LEU A 79 6.70 -2.43 -5.31
N ASP A 80 7.63 -1.83 -4.58
CA ASP A 80 8.51 -2.56 -3.67
C ASP A 80 7.76 -3.19 -2.50
N CYS A 81 8.36 -4.22 -1.90
CA CYS A 81 7.90 -4.80 -0.65
C CYS A 81 7.87 -3.74 0.48
N GLY A 82 6.80 -3.75 1.28
CA GLY A 82 6.53 -2.75 2.30
C GLY A 82 5.94 -1.44 1.78
N HIS A 83 5.59 -1.34 0.48
CA HIS A 83 4.90 -0.17 -0.06
C HIS A 83 3.69 0.21 0.79
N GLN A 84 3.68 1.45 1.30
CA GLN A 84 2.64 2.03 2.17
C GLN A 84 2.35 1.25 3.46
N ARG A 85 3.27 0.42 3.95
CA ARG A 85 3.11 -0.28 5.24
C ARG A 85 2.77 0.72 6.35
N PRO A 86 1.68 0.51 7.12
CA PRO A 86 1.32 1.39 8.22
C PRO A 86 2.46 1.53 9.24
N LEU A 87 2.60 2.74 9.79
CA LEU A 87 3.69 3.04 10.69
C LEU A 87 3.60 2.22 11.98
N GLU A 88 2.40 2.00 12.53
CA GLU A 88 2.25 1.13 13.70
C GLU A 88 2.65 -0.32 13.43
N VAL A 89 2.36 -0.84 12.23
CA VAL A 89 2.76 -2.20 11.82
C VAL A 89 4.28 -2.27 11.74
N LEU A 90 4.92 -1.31 11.06
CA LEU A 90 6.38 -1.27 10.92
C LEU A 90 7.08 -1.13 12.28
N ARG A 91 6.54 -0.32 13.20
CA ARG A 91 7.04 -0.21 14.58
C ARG A 91 6.97 -1.55 15.31
N SER A 92 5.79 -2.17 15.34
CA SER A 92 5.58 -3.44 16.02
C SER A 92 6.48 -4.55 15.49
N TRP A 93 6.64 -4.61 14.16
CA TRP A 93 7.54 -5.58 13.52
C TRP A 93 9.01 -5.30 13.83
N THR A 94 9.43 -4.04 13.84
CA THR A 94 10.80 -3.64 14.21
C THR A 94 11.11 -4.05 15.64
N GLU A 95 10.23 -3.73 16.59
CA GLU A 95 10.36 -4.15 17.99
C GLU A 95 10.45 -5.68 18.13
N SER A 96 9.63 -6.41 17.37
CA SER A 96 9.63 -7.87 17.36
C SER A 96 10.95 -8.43 16.83
N ALA A 97 11.48 -7.85 15.76
CA ALA A 97 12.75 -8.25 15.14
C ALA A 97 13.94 -7.98 16.07
N GLU A 98 13.98 -6.81 16.71
CA GLU A 98 15.00 -6.47 17.71
C GLU A 98 14.94 -7.41 18.91
N ALA A 99 13.74 -7.66 19.45
CA ALA A 99 13.56 -8.61 20.54
C ALA A 99 13.98 -10.03 20.14
N ALA A 100 13.73 -10.43 18.89
CA ALA A 100 14.18 -11.73 18.38
C ALA A 100 15.72 -11.79 18.26
N ALA A 101 16.35 -10.72 17.78
CA ALA A 101 17.82 -10.61 17.70
C ALA A 101 18.45 -10.70 19.10
N THR A 102 17.94 -9.96 20.09
CA THR A 102 18.41 -10.05 21.48
C THR A 102 18.23 -11.45 22.07
N ARG A 103 17.05 -12.08 21.86
CA ARG A 103 16.82 -13.46 22.34
C ARG A 103 17.81 -14.45 21.72
N SER A 104 18.21 -14.24 20.46
CA SER A 104 19.11 -15.12 19.72
C SER A 104 20.50 -15.28 20.39
N GLU A 105 20.96 -14.25 21.11
CA GLU A 105 22.26 -14.24 21.80
C GLU A 105 22.34 -15.33 22.89
N THR A 106 21.21 -15.61 23.53
CA THR A 106 21.11 -16.57 24.63
C THR A 106 20.72 -17.97 24.18
N ARG A 107 20.42 -18.18 22.89
CA ARG A 107 19.96 -19.46 22.33
C ARG A 107 21.14 -20.31 21.89
N PRO A 108 21.47 -21.42 22.59
CA PRO A 108 22.63 -22.25 22.25
C PRO A 108 22.43 -23.04 20.95
N ASP A 109 21.20 -23.26 20.53
CA ASP A 109 20.81 -23.97 19.31
C ASP A 109 20.94 -23.12 18.04
N PHE A 110 21.17 -21.82 18.16
CA PHE A 110 21.32 -20.93 17.00
C PHE A 110 22.78 -20.85 16.56
N SER A 111 23.04 -20.96 15.26
CA SER A 111 24.37 -20.77 14.70
C SER A 111 24.78 -19.28 14.76
N PRO A 112 26.09 -18.96 14.72
CA PRO A 112 26.55 -17.59 14.60
C PRO A 112 25.96 -16.85 13.39
N SER A 113 25.88 -17.53 12.23
CA SER A 113 25.31 -16.95 11.01
C SER A 113 23.82 -16.64 11.13
N LEU A 114 23.06 -17.48 11.84
CA LEU A 114 21.64 -17.22 12.09
C LEU A 114 21.46 -15.99 13.00
N ARG A 115 22.27 -15.86 14.06
CA ARG A 115 22.24 -14.66 14.92
C ARG A 115 22.57 -13.40 14.12
N GLU A 116 23.64 -13.44 13.33
CA GLU A 116 24.03 -12.32 12.46
C GLU A 116 22.89 -11.93 11.50
N SER A 117 22.25 -12.92 10.86
CA SER A 117 21.11 -12.67 10.00
C SER A 117 19.96 -12.00 10.75
N MET A 118 19.64 -12.41 11.97
CA MET A 118 18.59 -11.80 12.78
C MET A 118 18.92 -10.36 13.17
N HIS A 119 20.16 -10.08 13.57
CA HIS A 119 20.61 -8.69 13.83
C HIS A 119 20.55 -7.83 12.58
N LYS A 120 20.96 -8.37 11.43
CA LYS A 120 20.87 -7.66 10.15
C LYS A 120 19.42 -7.33 9.78
N THR A 121 18.51 -8.29 9.93
CA THR A 121 17.07 -8.05 9.71
C THR A 121 16.54 -6.96 10.63
N ALA A 122 16.85 -7.01 11.93
CA ALA A 122 16.44 -5.99 12.88
C ALA A 122 16.98 -4.59 12.51
N SER A 123 18.25 -4.49 12.13
CA SER A 123 18.86 -3.24 11.67
C SER A 123 18.17 -2.69 10.42
N ASN A 124 17.94 -3.52 9.41
CA ASN A 124 17.26 -3.11 8.18
C ASN A 124 15.85 -2.57 8.46
N MET A 125 15.10 -3.23 9.35
CA MET A 125 13.76 -2.78 9.73
C MET A 125 13.78 -1.46 10.51
N ARG A 126 14.77 -1.27 11.38
CA ARG A 126 14.99 0.00 12.09
C ARG A 126 15.30 1.15 11.13
N ASP A 127 16.10 0.91 10.10
CA ASP A 127 16.41 1.90 9.06
C ASP A 127 15.16 2.26 8.23
N GLN A 128 14.37 1.24 7.85
CA GLN A 128 13.07 1.43 7.19
C GLN A 128 12.12 2.27 8.06
N LEU A 129 12.00 1.94 9.35
CA LEU A 129 11.16 2.68 10.29
C LEU A 129 11.61 4.15 10.40
N THR A 130 12.90 4.39 10.58
CA THR A 130 13.46 5.75 10.68
C THR A 130 13.13 6.57 9.43
N THR A 131 13.24 5.95 8.25
CA THR A 131 12.91 6.59 6.97
C THR A 131 11.42 6.92 6.87
N ALA A 132 10.57 5.98 7.27
CA ALA A 132 9.11 6.15 7.27
C ALA A 132 8.65 7.24 8.26
N GLU A 133 9.22 7.29 9.46
CA GLU A 133 8.93 8.31 10.47
C GLU A 133 9.31 9.72 9.97
N ALA A 134 10.48 9.84 9.33
CA ALA A 134 10.91 11.09 8.73
C ALA A 134 9.99 11.54 7.57
N ALA A 135 9.49 10.59 6.76
CA ALA A 135 8.52 10.88 5.72
C ALA A 135 7.16 11.33 6.29
N ALA A 136 6.66 10.64 7.32
CA ALA A 136 5.41 10.99 7.99
C ALA A 136 5.47 12.40 8.63
N PHE A 137 6.59 12.75 9.27
CA PHE A 137 6.79 14.08 9.84
C PHE A 137 6.77 15.19 8.77
N ARG A 138 7.38 14.93 7.60
CA ARG A 138 7.34 15.85 6.45
C ARG A 138 5.94 15.98 5.85
N GLY A 139 5.17 14.89 5.80
CA GLY A 139 3.78 14.91 5.34
C GLY A 139 2.84 15.70 6.26
N ALA A 140 3.05 15.62 7.58
CA ALA A 140 2.29 16.39 8.57
C ALA A 140 2.58 17.90 8.53
N GLY A 141 3.75 18.31 8.02
CA GLY A 141 4.19 19.72 7.95
C GLY A 141 3.40 20.60 6.98
N ASN A 142 2.61 20.03 6.06
CA ASN A 142 1.86 20.80 5.06
C ASN A 142 0.39 21.07 5.45
N CYS A 143 -0.09 20.55 6.59
CA CYS A 143 -1.44 20.79 7.08
C CYS A 143 -1.58 22.07 7.93
N ALA A 144 -0.47 22.71 8.33
CA ALA A 144 -0.48 23.85 9.27
C ALA A 144 -0.35 25.25 8.63
N THR A 145 -0.27 25.37 7.31
CA THR A 145 -0.12 26.66 6.60
C THR A 145 -1.17 26.88 5.51
N SER A 146 -2.45 26.65 5.84
CA SER A 146 -3.56 27.30 5.13
C SER A 146 -4.17 28.37 6.03
N PRO A 147 -3.80 29.66 5.92
CA PRO A 147 -4.57 30.71 6.55
C PRO A 147 -5.93 30.75 5.85
N HIS A 148 -6.98 30.57 6.66
CA HIS A 148 -8.37 30.75 6.28
C HIS A 148 -8.56 31.88 5.25
N ARG A 149 -8.99 31.53 4.05
CA ARG A 149 -9.67 32.47 3.16
C ARG A 149 -11.14 32.48 3.58
N PRO A 150 -11.69 33.56 4.15
CA PRO A 150 -13.13 33.63 4.35
C PRO A 150 -13.80 33.67 2.98
N ALA A 151 -14.91 32.93 2.86
CA ALA A 151 -15.78 32.98 1.70
C ALA A 151 -16.30 34.42 1.53
N ASP A 152 -16.15 34.95 0.32
CA ASP A 152 -16.71 36.25 -0.05
C ASP A 152 -18.18 36.04 -0.42
N ASP A 153 -19.05 36.14 0.59
CA ASP A 153 -20.50 36.30 0.41
C ASP A 153 -20.78 37.75 0.07
N THR A 154 -20.71 38.11 -1.22
CA THR A 154 -21.34 39.35 -1.68
C THR A 154 -21.98 39.18 -3.07
N GLN A 155 -23.24 38.77 -3.06
CA GLN A 155 -24.18 39.18 -4.09
C GLN A 155 -25.46 39.71 -3.41
N PRO A 156 -25.84 40.97 -3.68
CA PRO A 156 -27.24 41.36 -3.63
C PRO A 156 -27.69 41.84 -5.00
N GLY A 157 -28.83 41.32 -5.43
CA GLY A 157 -29.44 41.63 -6.72
C GLY A 157 -30.21 42.94 -6.78
N GLY A 158 -30.71 43.20 -7.99
CA GLY A 158 -31.95 43.93 -8.25
C GLY A 158 -31.81 45.42 -8.55
N LEU A 159 -32.08 45.80 -9.81
CA LEU A 159 -33.18 46.69 -10.22
C LEU A 159 -32.92 47.19 -11.66
N GLY A 160 -33.86 46.95 -12.58
CA GLY A 160 -33.90 47.72 -13.84
C GLY A 160 -34.58 47.06 -15.05
N ALA A 161 -35.90 47.24 -15.14
CA ALA A 161 -36.72 47.42 -16.35
C ALA A 161 -36.97 46.25 -17.34
N GLU A 162 -38.21 45.77 -17.34
CA GLU A 162 -38.97 45.30 -18.52
C GLU A 162 -39.63 46.49 -19.27
N PRO A 163 -40.32 46.31 -20.42
CA PRO A 163 -40.08 45.48 -21.63
C PRO A 163 -40.29 46.36 -22.93
N PRO A 164 -40.46 45.87 -24.20
CA PRO A 164 -41.69 45.17 -24.65
C PRO A 164 -41.56 44.17 -25.85
N GLY A 165 -42.55 43.26 -25.96
CA GLY A 165 -43.02 42.62 -27.21
C GLY A 165 -42.12 41.53 -27.80
N THR A 166 -42.58 40.45 -28.44
CA THR A 166 -43.84 40.06 -29.09
C THR A 166 -43.89 38.51 -29.02
N GLY A 167 -44.98 37.88 -28.61
CA GLY A 167 -45.98 37.30 -29.53
C GLY A 167 -45.38 36.29 -30.50
N TRP A 168 -45.74 35.00 -30.38
CA TRP A 168 -46.29 34.12 -31.45
C TRP A 168 -46.39 32.67 -30.94
N ASP A 169 -47.59 32.11 -31.11
CA ASP A 169 -48.03 30.76 -30.81
C ASP A 169 -47.37 29.68 -31.69
N GLY A 170 -47.42 28.43 -31.21
CA GLY A 170 -47.11 27.21 -31.98
C GLY A 170 -46.89 25.99 -31.10
#